data_AF-A0A9Q1LW51-F1
#
_entry.id   AF-A0A9Q1LW51-F1
#
_cell.length_a   1.000
_cell.length_b   1.000
_cell.length_c   1.000
_cell.angle_alpha   90.00
_cell.angle_beta   90.00
_cell.angle_gamma   90.00
#
_symmetry.space_group_name_H-M   'P 1'
#
loop_
_entity.id
_entity.type
_entity.pdbx_description
1 polymer ?
#
loop_
_entity_poly.entity_id
_entity_poly.type
_entity_poly.pdbx_seq_one_letter_code
_entity_poly.pdbx_strand_id
1 'polypeptide(L)'
;MASCSSLAAIAILVFLLSFTAPLFLAKPLHHSHHPRFASHNYRDALVKSILYFEGQRSGKLPSSQRITWRKDSGLSDGKAMGVDLVGGYYDAGDNVKFGFPMAFTTTMLSWSVIEFGGLMKGELNNAKEAIGWATDYLLKATAHPDTIYVQVGDAGRDHSCWERPEDMDTPRSVFKIDKNTPGTEVAAETAAALAASSLVFRKCNPSYSKLLLKRAIRVFAFADKYRGSYSNGLRKVVCPYYCSVSGYEDELLWGAAWLHRATKNPTYLNYIQRNGQTLGAAETDNTFGWDNKHVGARILLSKAFLVQRLQTLHDYKSHADNYICSLIPGTPASQAHYTPGGLLFKMDDSNMQYVTSTSFLLVTYAKYLTSAHMVVKCGGVIITPKRLRSVAKKQVDYLLGDNPLKMSYMVGYGARYPQRIHHRGSSLPTVATHPAKIQCRSGFSVMSSQAPNPNVLVGAVVGGPDEHDRFPDELSDYEQSEPATYINAPLVGTLSYLAHSFGQL
;
A
#
# COMPACT_ATOMS: atom_id res chain seq x y z
N MET A 1 70.71 27.99 -55.37
CA MET A 1 69.40 27.73 -55.98
C MET A 1 68.56 26.96 -54.99
N ALA A 2 67.58 27.51 -54.30
CA ALA A 2 67.16 28.88 -54.03
C ALA A 2 65.87 28.66 -53.21
N SER A 3 65.90 28.79 -51.87
CA SER A 3 65.89 30.05 -51.10
C SER A 3 64.47 30.64 -51.03
N CYS A 4 63.96 31.12 -49.89
CA CYS A 4 64.58 31.59 -48.64
C CYS A 4 63.63 31.22 -47.47
N SER A 5 64.07 30.70 -46.32
CA SER A 5 65.01 31.26 -45.32
C SER A 5 64.36 32.47 -44.61
N SER A 6 64.18 32.47 -43.29
CA SER A 6 65.22 32.75 -42.26
C SER A 6 64.49 33.11 -40.94
N LEU A 7 65.03 33.07 -39.72
CA LEU A 7 66.34 32.71 -39.18
C LEU A 7 66.18 32.48 -37.65
N ALA A 8 67.01 31.58 -37.14
CA ALA A 8 67.38 31.33 -35.75
C ALA A 8 67.72 32.59 -34.92
N ALA A 9 67.57 32.50 -33.58
CA ALA A 9 68.65 32.84 -32.65
C ALA A 9 68.43 32.27 -31.24
N ILE A 10 69.42 31.52 -30.77
CA ILE A 10 69.65 31.08 -29.40
C ILE A 10 70.23 32.25 -28.61
N ALA A 11 69.78 32.47 -27.37
CA ALA A 11 70.58 33.14 -26.35
C ALA A 11 70.26 32.55 -24.97
N ILE A 12 71.26 31.86 -24.42
CA ILE A 12 71.38 31.46 -23.02
C ILE A 12 71.77 32.71 -22.22
N LEU A 13 71.08 33.03 -21.13
CA LEU A 13 71.74 33.56 -19.93
C LEU A 13 70.94 33.27 -18.66
N VAL A 14 71.66 32.70 -17.71
CA VAL A 14 71.28 32.34 -16.34
C VAL A 14 71.11 33.59 -15.48
N PHE A 15 70.07 33.64 -14.63
CA PHE A 15 70.18 34.23 -13.29
C PHE A 15 69.19 33.56 -12.33
N LEU A 16 69.76 32.94 -11.28
CA LEU A 16 69.08 32.44 -10.09
C LEU A 16 68.42 33.59 -9.32
N LEU A 17 67.28 33.32 -8.66
CA LEU A 17 67.06 33.60 -7.23
C LEU A 17 65.68 33.08 -6.78
N SER A 18 65.75 31.97 -6.03
CA SER A 18 64.88 31.49 -4.95
C SER A 18 63.67 32.35 -4.54
N PHE A 19 62.46 31.76 -4.55
CA PHE A 19 61.48 31.92 -3.47
C PHE A 19 60.54 30.69 -3.39
N THR A 20 60.30 30.26 -2.16
CA THR A 20 59.60 29.06 -1.69
C THR A 20 58.12 28.99 -2.10
N ALA A 21 57.70 27.87 -2.71
CA ALA A 21 56.29 27.53 -2.88
C ALA A 21 55.90 26.37 -1.94
N PRO A 22 54.78 26.45 -1.19
CA PRO A 22 54.33 25.35 -0.35
C PRO A 22 53.76 24.21 -1.21
N LEU A 23 54.18 22.97 -0.91
CA LEU A 23 53.54 21.77 -1.43
C LEU A 23 52.06 21.74 -1.00
N PHE A 24 51.15 22.07 -1.91
CA PHE A 24 49.79 21.56 -1.83
C PHE A 24 49.80 20.15 -2.40
N LEU A 25 49.84 19.14 -1.52
CA LEU A 25 49.39 17.79 -1.85
C LEU A 25 47.92 17.88 -2.26
N ALA A 26 47.64 17.87 -3.56
CA ALA A 26 46.32 17.54 -4.07
C ALA A 26 46.04 16.07 -3.72
N LYS A 27 45.33 15.84 -2.60
CA LYS A 27 44.74 14.52 -2.33
C LYS A 27 43.67 14.27 -3.40
N PRO A 28 43.67 13.12 -4.08
CA PRO A 28 42.53 12.74 -4.89
C PRO A 28 41.31 12.64 -3.97
N LEU A 29 40.21 13.31 -4.32
CA LEU A 29 38.91 13.00 -3.74
C LEU A 29 38.54 11.59 -4.19
N HIS A 30 38.98 10.58 -3.44
CA HIS A 30 38.34 9.28 -3.45
C HIS A 30 36.96 9.46 -2.82
N HIS A 31 35.94 9.63 -3.65
CA HIS A 31 34.58 9.24 -3.26
C HIS A 31 34.60 7.74 -3.00
N SER A 32 34.86 7.37 -1.76
CA SER A 32 34.63 6.02 -1.25
C SER A 32 33.13 5.74 -1.31
N HIS A 33 32.65 5.25 -2.46
CA HIS A 33 31.40 4.51 -2.54
C HIS A 33 31.59 3.21 -1.75
N HIS A 34 31.42 3.29 -0.43
CA HIS A 34 31.17 2.09 0.35
C HIS A 34 29.91 1.44 -0.23
N PRO A 35 29.97 0.18 -0.69
CA PRO A 35 28.79 -0.51 -1.14
C PRO A 35 27.82 -0.54 0.04
N ARG A 36 26.62 0.03 -0.13
CA ARG A 36 25.55 -0.17 0.84
C ARG A 36 25.07 -1.61 0.68
N PHE A 37 25.66 -2.53 1.43
CA PHE A 37 25.12 -3.88 1.54
C PHE A 37 23.79 -3.82 2.30
N ALA A 38 22.71 -4.25 1.64
CA ALA A 38 21.45 -4.46 2.33
C ALA A 38 21.53 -5.75 3.15
N SER A 39 21.03 -5.72 4.39
CA SER A 39 20.84 -6.93 5.21
C SER A 39 19.75 -7.85 4.65
N HIS A 40 18.81 -7.28 3.89
CA HIS A 40 17.65 -7.97 3.34
C HIS A 40 17.62 -7.92 1.81
N ASN A 41 17.07 -8.95 1.18
CA ASN A 41 16.80 -8.99 -0.25
C ASN A 41 15.42 -8.38 -0.54
N TYR A 42 15.34 -7.05 -0.58
CA TYR A 42 14.09 -6.33 -0.87
C TYR A 42 13.53 -6.63 -2.26
N ARG A 43 14.38 -6.99 -3.24
CA ARG A 43 13.90 -7.45 -4.56
C ARG A 43 13.07 -8.72 -4.41
N ASP A 44 13.56 -9.71 -3.68
CA ASP A 44 12.83 -10.97 -3.43
C ASP A 44 11.53 -10.71 -2.65
N ALA A 45 11.57 -9.89 -1.60
CA ALA A 45 10.37 -9.46 -0.87
C ALA A 45 9.37 -8.71 -1.78
N LEU A 46 9.84 -7.89 -2.74
CA LEU A 46 8.98 -7.18 -3.69
C LEU A 46 8.23 -8.17 -4.59
N VAL A 47 8.93 -9.14 -5.18
CA VAL A 47 8.35 -10.17 -6.05
C VAL A 47 7.27 -10.94 -5.27
N LYS A 48 7.58 -11.35 -4.04
CA LYS A 48 6.66 -12.11 -3.18
C LYS A 48 5.45 -11.28 -2.77
N SER A 49 5.65 -10.02 -2.33
CA SER A 49 4.53 -9.16 -1.90
C SER A 49 3.52 -8.87 -3.03
N ILE A 50 3.95 -8.87 -4.30
CA ILE A 50 3.06 -8.79 -5.46
C ILE A 50 2.40 -10.13 -5.76
N LEU A 51 3.14 -11.25 -5.65
CA LEU A 51 2.61 -12.60 -5.88
C LEU A 51 1.45 -12.94 -4.94
N TYR A 52 1.49 -12.47 -3.70
CA TYR A 52 0.43 -12.65 -2.69
C TYR A 52 -0.98 -12.35 -3.23
N PHE A 53 -1.15 -11.29 -4.03
CA PHE A 53 -2.47 -10.91 -4.55
C PHE A 53 -3.09 -11.99 -5.45
N GLU A 54 -2.28 -12.84 -6.10
CA GLU A 54 -2.80 -13.98 -6.87
C GLU A 54 -3.48 -15.02 -5.98
N GLY A 55 -3.00 -15.16 -4.74
CA GLY A 55 -3.54 -16.05 -3.73
C GLY A 55 -4.89 -15.58 -3.19
N GLN A 56 -5.19 -14.28 -3.33
CA GLN A 56 -6.45 -13.66 -2.90
C GLN A 56 -7.50 -13.57 -4.02
N ARG A 57 -7.18 -13.90 -5.28
CA ARG A 57 -8.12 -13.72 -6.41
C ARG A 57 -9.41 -14.53 -6.21
N SER A 58 -10.57 -13.90 -6.31
CA SER A 58 -11.87 -14.57 -6.45
C SER A 58 -12.30 -14.55 -7.92
N GLY A 59 -13.11 -15.50 -8.37
CA GLY A 59 -13.61 -15.58 -9.74
C GLY A 59 -12.86 -16.61 -10.59
N LYS A 60 -12.99 -16.46 -11.91
CA LYS A 60 -12.31 -17.30 -12.90
C LYS A 60 -10.86 -16.87 -13.06
N LEU A 61 -9.92 -17.71 -12.64
CA LEU A 61 -8.49 -17.39 -12.65
C LEU A 61 -7.93 -17.35 -14.08
N PRO A 62 -6.99 -16.44 -14.38
CA PRO A 62 -6.36 -16.38 -15.69
C PRO A 62 -5.38 -17.54 -15.87
N SER A 63 -5.09 -17.92 -17.12
CA SER A 63 -4.06 -18.93 -17.43
C SER A 63 -2.65 -18.51 -17.00
N SER A 64 -2.42 -17.21 -16.80
CA SER A 64 -1.16 -16.65 -16.29
C SER A 64 -1.00 -16.74 -14.76
N GLN A 65 -1.97 -17.30 -14.04
CA GLN A 65 -1.91 -17.49 -12.59
C GLN A 65 -0.65 -18.31 -12.20
N ARG A 66 0.20 -17.75 -11.35
CA ARG A 66 1.44 -18.35 -10.83
C ARG A 66 1.22 -19.10 -9.53
N ILE A 67 0.28 -18.68 -8.69
CA ILE A 67 -0.14 -19.46 -7.52
C ILE A 67 -1.00 -20.65 -7.99
N THR A 68 -0.40 -21.84 -8.03
CA THR A 68 -0.97 -23.04 -8.68
C THR A 68 -1.98 -23.81 -7.83
N TRP A 69 -1.95 -23.61 -6.51
CA TRP A 69 -2.83 -24.29 -5.56
C TRP A 69 -4.24 -23.68 -5.49
N ARG A 70 -4.43 -22.46 -6.02
CA ARG A 70 -5.75 -21.82 -6.20
C ARG A 70 -6.44 -22.30 -7.49
N LYS A 71 -7.77 -22.35 -7.47
CA LYS A 71 -8.63 -22.56 -8.66
C LYS A 71 -9.79 -21.57 -8.69
N ASP A 72 -10.61 -21.69 -9.73
CA ASP A 72 -11.81 -20.89 -9.92
C ASP A 72 -12.75 -20.98 -8.71
N SER A 73 -13.26 -19.84 -8.26
CA SER A 73 -14.17 -19.75 -7.12
C SER A 73 -15.15 -18.59 -7.30
N GLY A 74 -16.29 -18.59 -6.60
CA GLY A 74 -17.20 -17.43 -6.58
C GLY A 74 -17.83 -17.10 -7.93
N LEU A 75 -18.01 -18.12 -8.78
CA LEU A 75 -18.47 -17.95 -10.16
C LEU A 75 -19.95 -17.54 -10.28
N SER A 76 -20.69 -17.53 -9.18
CA SER A 76 -22.09 -17.10 -9.10
C SER A 76 -22.28 -15.74 -8.42
N ASP A 77 -21.20 -15.04 -8.08
CA ASP A 77 -21.25 -13.74 -7.40
C ASP A 77 -22.08 -12.74 -8.20
N GLY A 78 -23.13 -12.18 -7.58
CA GLY A 78 -24.04 -11.23 -8.22
C GLY A 78 -25.26 -11.86 -8.92
N LYS A 79 -25.23 -13.16 -9.25
CA LYS A 79 -26.25 -13.81 -10.08
C LYS A 79 -27.66 -13.69 -9.51
N ALA A 80 -27.83 -13.86 -8.20
CA ALA A 80 -29.13 -13.72 -7.53
C ALA A 80 -29.74 -12.31 -7.61
N MET A 81 -28.91 -11.29 -7.85
CA MET A 81 -29.31 -9.90 -8.05
C MET A 81 -29.35 -9.49 -9.53
N GLY A 82 -29.15 -10.42 -10.46
CA GLY A 82 -29.14 -10.12 -11.90
C GLY A 82 -27.93 -9.30 -12.36
N VAL A 83 -26.81 -9.35 -11.63
CA VAL A 83 -25.56 -8.64 -11.96
C VAL A 83 -24.37 -9.59 -12.00
N ASP A 84 -23.30 -9.22 -12.71
CA ASP A 84 -22.02 -9.93 -12.64
C ASP A 84 -21.11 -9.23 -11.62
N LEU A 85 -20.84 -9.92 -10.51
CA LEU A 85 -19.87 -9.49 -9.50
C LEU A 85 -18.74 -10.52 -9.35
N VAL A 86 -18.51 -11.40 -10.32
CA VAL A 86 -17.39 -12.35 -10.31
C VAL A 86 -16.07 -11.60 -10.47
N GLY A 87 -15.02 -11.98 -9.73
CA GLY A 87 -13.72 -11.31 -9.72
C GLY A 87 -13.38 -10.68 -8.36
N GLY A 88 -12.35 -9.83 -8.34
CA GLY A 88 -11.91 -9.10 -7.16
C GLY A 88 -11.08 -9.96 -6.21
N TYR A 89 -10.81 -9.43 -5.02
CA TYR A 89 -10.02 -10.12 -4.01
C TYR A 89 -10.89 -10.58 -2.84
N TYR A 90 -10.61 -11.78 -2.32
CA TYR A 90 -10.93 -12.08 -0.94
C TYR A 90 -10.06 -11.22 -0.03
N ASP A 91 -10.65 -10.79 1.07
CA ASP A 91 -10.13 -9.69 1.87
C ASP A 91 -8.91 -10.10 2.71
N ALA A 92 -9.05 -11.21 3.43
CA ALA A 92 -8.05 -11.68 4.39
C ALA A 92 -7.89 -13.22 4.33
N GLY A 93 -8.07 -13.92 5.44
CA GLY A 93 -8.12 -15.38 5.54
C GLY A 93 -9.47 -16.00 5.15
N ASP A 94 -10.44 -15.16 4.83
CA ASP A 94 -11.83 -15.47 4.54
C ASP A 94 -12.20 -15.48 3.06
N ASN A 95 -13.47 -15.76 2.75
CA ASN A 95 -13.96 -15.76 1.36
C ASN A 95 -14.96 -14.61 1.10
N VAL A 96 -14.98 -13.58 1.96
CA VAL A 96 -15.81 -12.39 1.78
C VAL A 96 -15.07 -11.38 0.91
N LYS A 97 -15.83 -10.66 0.08
CA LYS A 97 -15.33 -9.51 -0.69
C LYS A 97 -15.82 -8.24 -0.05
N PHE A 98 -15.05 -7.67 0.87
CA PHE A 98 -15.32 -6.37 1.46
C PHE A 98 -14.83 -5.25 0.54
N GLY A 99 -15.77 -4.45 0.02
CA GLY A 99 -15.46 -3.42 -0.97
C GLY A 99 -14.63 -2.26 -0.42
N PHE A 100 -14.79 -1.93 0.85
CA PHE A 100 -14.09 -0.81 1.48
C PHE A 100 -12.57 -1.04 1.61
N PRO A 101 -12.09 -2.08 2.29
CA PRO A 101 -10.66 -2.42 2.33
C PRO A 101 -10.09 -2.81 0.96
N MET A 102 -10.89 -3.41 0.06
CA MET A 102 -10.45 -3.72 -1.30
C MET A 102 -10.20 -2.45 -2.13
N ALA A 103 -11.06 -1.43 -1.99
CA ALA A 103 -10.85 -0.14 -2.62
C ALA A 103 -9.57 0.53 -2.08
N PHE A 104 -9.36 0.54 -0.77
CA PHE A 104 -8.12 1.05 -0.15
C PHE A 104 -6.88 0.31 -0.64
N THR A 105 -6.92 -1.03 -0.68
CA THR A 105 -5.88 -1.88 -1.26
C THR A 105 -5.53 -1.43 -2.68
N THR A 106 -6.55 -1.19 -3.50
CA THR A 106 -6.40 -0.78 -4.91
C THR A 106 -5.78 0.61 -5.03
N THR A 107 -6.19 1.55 -4.18
CA THR A 107 -5.60 2.89 -4.11
C THR A 107 -4.13 2.82 -3.71
N MET A 108 -3.77 2.02 -2.71
CA MET A 108 -2.39 1.88 -2.22
C MET A 108 -1.46 1.17 -3.20
N LEU A 109 -1.93 0.11 -3.88
CA LEU A 109 -1.17 -0.49 -4.99
C LEU A 109 -0.95 0.51 -6.12
N SER A 110 -1.99 1.26 -6.48
CA SER A 110 -1.88 2.30 -7.51
C SER A 110 -0.91 3.40 -7.10
N TRP A 111 -0.98 3.87 -5.86
CA TRP A 111 -0.07 4.89 -5.35
C TRP A 111 1.37 4.39 -5.33
N SER A 112 1.60 3.13 -4.92
CA SER A 112 2.89 2.45 -4.99
C SER A 112 3.48 2.46 -6.40
N VAL A 113 2.69 2.09 -7.41
CA VAL A 113 3.14 2.11 -8.82
C VAL A 113 3.33 3.54 -9.33
N ILE A 114 2.49 4.49 -8.94
CA ILE A 114 2.63 5.89 -9.36
C ILE A 114 3.90 6.52 -8.80
N GLU A 115 4.27 6.25 -7.55
CA GLU A 115 5.47 6.83 -6.94
C GLU A 115 6.74 6.06 -7.28
N PHE A 116 6.69 4.74 -7.32
CA PHE A 116 7.90 3.90 -7.39
C PHE A 116 7.87 2.88 -8.54
N GLY A 117 6.82 2.84 -9.37
CA GLY A 117 6.71 1.89 -10.49
C GLY A 117 7.83 1.98 -11.52
N GLY A 118 8.43 3.17 -11.71
CA GLY A 118 9.62 3.33 -12.55
C GLY A 118 10.85 2.60 -12.04
N LEU A 119 10.85 2.20 -10.76
CA LEU A 119 11.92 1.45 -10.10
C LEU A 119 11.66 -0.06 -10.09
N MET A 120 10.43 -0.52 -10.34
CA MET A 120 10.02 -1.93 -10.20
C MET A 120 10.58 -2.89 -11.26
N LYS A 121 11.21 -2.37 -12.33
CA LYS A 121 11.76 -3.17 -13.45
C LYS A 121 10.75 -4.22 -13.93
N GLY A 122 11.11 -5.52 -13.88
CA GLY A 122 10.27 -6.63 -14.34
C GLY A 122 8.97 -6.81 -13.57
N GLU A 123 8.89 -6.33 -12.31
CA GLU A 123 7.70 -6.49 -11.48
C GLU A 123 6.61 -5.45 -11.76
N LEU A 124 6.89 -4.42 -12.57
CA LEU A 124 5.90 -3.39 -12.91
C LEU A 124 4.65 -3.98 -13.57
N ASN A 125 4.80 -4.99 -14.42
CA ASN A 125 3.66 -5.62 -15.10
C ASN A 125 2.83 -6.45 -14.11
N ASN A 126 3.46 -7.23 -13.25
CA ASN A 126 2.77 -8.00 -12.21
C ASN A 126 2.00 -7.06 -11.26
N ALA A 127 2.59 -5.93 -10.87
CA ALA A 127 1.90 -4.92 -10.05
C ALA A 127 0.70 -4.30 -10.77
N LYS A 128 0.83 -4.02 -12.08
CA LYS A 128 -0.30 -3.53 -12.91
C LYS A 128 -1.39 -4.58 -13.06
N GLU A 129 -1.05 -5.85 -13.21
CA GLU A 129 -2.04 -6.95 -13.26
C GLU A 129 -2.79 -7.08 -11.94
N ALA A 130 -2.11 -6.92 -10.80
CA ALA A 130 -2.75 -6.90 -9.49
C ALA A 130 -3.76 -5.72 -9.35
N ILE A 131 -3.40 -4.53 -9.85
CA ILE A 131 -4.32 -3.38 -9.89
C ILE A 131 -5.47 -3.62 -10.86
N GLY A 132 -5.18 -4.17 -12.05
CA GLY A 132 -6.16 -4.50 -13.09
C GLY A 132 -7.25 -5.43 -12.56
N TRP A 133 -6.85 -6.49 -11.86
CA TRP A 133 -7.78 -7.47 -11.28
C TRP A 133 -8.79 -6.83 -10.31
N ALA A 134 -8.34 -5.94 -9.43
CA ALA A 134 -9.23 -5.24 -8.51
C ALA A 134 -10.10 -4.22 -9.24
N THR A 135 -9.52 -3.44 -10.17
CA THR A 135 -10.27 -2.41 -10.89
C THR A 135 -11.34 -2.97 -11.82
N ASP A 136 -11.12 -4.13 -12.42
CA ASP A 136 -12.15 -4.84 -13.19
C ASP A 136 -13.36 -5.18 -12.30
N TYR A 137 -13.13 -5.62 -11.07
CA TYR A 137 -14.22 -5.85 -10.11
C TYR A 137 -14.88 -4.55 -9.65
N LEU A 138 -14.11 -3.51 -9.32
CA LEU A 138 -14.68 -2.21 -8.90
C LEU A 138 -15.52 -1.56 -10.03
N LEU A 139 -15.16 -1.77 -11.29
CA LEU A 139 -15.97 -1.36 -12.45
C LEU A 139 -17.28 -2.15 -12.56
N LYS A 140 -17.31 -3.43 -12.19
CA LYS A 140 -18.56 -4.19 -12.10
C LYS A 140 -19.42 -3.68 -10.93
N ALA A 141 -18.80 -3.54 -9.75
CA ALA A 141 -19.45 -3.09 -8.52
C ALA A 141 -20.07 -1.69 -8.60
N THR A 142 -19.62 -0.85 -9.53
CA THR A 142 -20.12 0.53 -9.72
C THR A 142 -20.84 0.73 -11.05
N ALA A 143 -21.22 -0.34 -11.75
CA ALA A 143 -21.78 -0.26 -13.11
C ALA A 143 -23.12 0.48 -13.16
N HIS A 144 -24.00 0.22 -12.19
CA HIS A 144 -25.38 0.71 -12.15
C HIS A 144 -25.48 2.13 -11.58
N PRO A 145 -26.22 3.06 -12.22
CA PRO A 145 -26.42 4.41 -11.70
C PRO A 145 -26.98 4.42 -10.27
N ASP A 146 -26.49 5.34 -9.44
CA ASP A 146 -26.91 5.52 -8.05
C ASP A 146 -26.92 4.24 -7.20
N THR A 147 -26.10 3.25 -7.55
CA THR A 147 -25.95 1.98 -6.84
C THR A 147 -24.49 1.56 -6.87
N ILE A 148 -23.96 1.21 -5.69
CA ILE A 148 -22.61 0.66 -5.56
C ILE A 148 -22.70 -0.61 -4.73
N TYR A 149 -22.20 -1.71 -5.27
CA TYR A 149 -22.10 -2.99 -4.55
C TYR A 149 -20.85 -2.97 -3.68
N VAL A 150 -21.04 -3.10 -2.37
CA VAL A 150 -19.98 -2.88 -1.37
C VAL A 150 -19.55 -4.17 -0.69
N GLN A 151 -20.31 -5.26 -0.83
CA GLN A 151 -19.93 -6.54 -0.27
C GLN A 151 -20.56 -7.71 -1.04
N VAL A 152 -19.80 -8.80 -1.19
CA VAL A 152 -20.30 -10.10 -1.65
C VAL A 152 -19.87 -11.17 -0.66
N GLY A 153 -20.84 -11.88 -0.08
CA GLY A 153 -20.64 -12.81 1.03
C GLY A 153 -21.31 -12.30 2.31
N ASP A 154 -22.09 -13.16 2.97
CA ASP A 154 -22.51 -12.93 4.36
C ASP A 154 -21.36 -13.33 5.28
N ALA A 155 -20.74 -12.34 5.93
CA ALA A 155 -19.53 -12.55 6.72
C ALA A 155 -19.77 -13.46 7.93
N GLY A 156 -20.92 -13.36 8.60
CA GLY A 156 -21.24 -14.26 9.72
C GLY A 156 -21.39 -15.71 9.29
N ARG A 157 -21.97 -15.95 8.10
CA ARG A 157 -22.06 -17.30 7.52
C ARG A 157 -20.71 -17.79 7.03
N ASP A 158 -19.94 -16.96 6.34
CA ASP A 158 -18.59 -17.28 5.86
C ASP A 158 -17.65 -17.63 7.01
N HIS A 159 -17.70 -16.88 8.09
CA HIS A 159 -16.87 -17.09 9.29
C HIS A 159 -17.35 -18.25 10.16
N SER A 160 -18.60 -18.70 9.97
CA SER A 160 -19.10 -19.94 10.58
C SER A 160 -18.64 -21.22 9.87
N CYS A 161 -17.89 -21.08 8.76
CA CYS A 161 -17.36 -22.18 7.95
C CYS A 161 -15.85 -22.03 7.74
N TRP A 162 -15.16 -23.17 7.65
CA TRP A 162 -13.75 -23.21 7.26
C TRP A 162 -13.60 -24.07 6.01
N GLU A 163 -13.81 -23.45 4.84
CA GLU A 163 -13.79 -24.12 3.53
C GLU A 163 -12.79 -23.43 2.62
N ARG A 164 -12.17 -24.20 1.71
CA ARG A 164 -11.36 -23.61 0.65
C ARG A 164 -12.26 -22.75 -0.27
N PRO A 165 -11.74 -21.66 -0.86
CA PRO A 165 -12.55 -20.81 -1.74
C PRO A 165 -13.28 -21.57 -2.84
N GLU A 166 -12.68 -22.63 -3.36
CA GLU A 166 -13.19 -23.47 -4.45
C GLU A 166 -14.41 -24.33 -4.04
N ASP A 167 -14.55 -24.62 -2.75
CA ASP A 167 -15.63 -25.46 -2.20
C ASP A 167 -16.76 -24.65 -1.58
N MET A 168 -16.57 -23.33 -1.44
CA MET A 168 -17.46 -22.50 -0.62
C MET A 168 -18.92 -22.63 -1.06
N ASP A 169 -19.80 -22.92 -0.11
CA ASP A 169 -21.25 -23.02 -0.34
C ASP A 169 -22.07 -22.10 0.55
N THR A 170 -21.40 -21.27 1.35
CA THR A 170 -22.04 -20.26 2.20
C THR A 170 -22.82 -19.24 1.35
N PRO A 171 -23.90 -18.65 1.88
CA PRO A 171 -24.65 -17.62 1.17
C PRO A 171 -23.77 -16.45 0.72
N ARG A 172 -23.64 -16.30 -0.61
CA ARG A 172 -22.90 -15.19 -1.25
C ARG A 172 -23.78 -13.97 -1.51
N SER A 173 -24.49 -13.54 -0.46
CA SER A 173 -25.38 -12.39 -0.49
C SER A 173 -24.65 -11.13 -0.94
N VAL A 174 -25.35 -10.29 -1.70
CA VAL A 174 -24.80 -9.05 -2.25
C VAL A 174 -25.40 -7.87 -1.51
N PHE A 175 -24.54 -6.99 -1.01
CA PHE A 175 -24.95 -5.79 -0.31
C PHE A 175 -24.51 -4.55 -1.08
N LYS A 176 -25.35 -3.53 -1.05
CA LYS A 176 -25.18 -2.31 -1.84
C LYS A 176 -25.53 -1.07 -1.02
N ILE A 177 -25.01 0.05 -1.49
CA ILE A 177 -25.41 1.39 -1.08
C ILE A 177 -26.10 2.08 -2.26
N ASP A 178 -27.04 2.96 -1.95
CA ASP A 178 -27.79 3.77 -2.89
C ASP A 178 -28.23 5.09 -2.21
N LYS A 179 -29.06 5.88 -2.88
CA LYS A 179 -29.54 7.16 -2.33
C LYS A 179 -30.30 7.05 -1.00
N ASN A 180 -30.90 5.89 -0.71
CA ASN A 180 -31.71 5.66 0.49
C ASN A 180 -30.89 5.00 1.61
N THR A 181 -29.85 4.25 1.23
CA THR A 181 -28.85 3.69 2.14
C THR A 181 -27.47 4.16 1.68
N PRO A 182 -27.08 5.41 2.01
CA PRO A 182 -25.82 5.98 1.55
C PRO A 182 -24.62 5.25 2.18
N GLY A 183 -23.46 5.42 1.56
CA GLY A 183 -22.19 4.90 2.05
C GLY A 183 -21.02 5.69 1.51
N THR A 184 -20.78 6.82 2.15
CA THR A 184 -19.89 7.87 1.61
C THR A 184 -18.44 7.42 1.61
N GLU A 185 -18.00 6.74 2.67
CA GLU A 185 -16.64 6.25 2.87
C GLU A 185 -16.22 5.33 1.72
N VAL A 186 -16.94 4.21 1.60
CA VAL A 186 -16.65 3.16 0.61
C VAL A 186 -16.84 3.65 -0.81
N ALA A 187 -17.79 4.57 -1.06
CA ALA A 187 -17.95 5.20 -2.37
C ALA A 187 -16.77 6.12 -2.70
N ALA A 188 -16.37 7.00 -1.79
CA ALA A 188 -15.28 7.93 -2.01
C ALA A 188 -13.91 7.22 -2.10
N GLU A 189 -13.69 6.16 -1.32
CA GLU A 189 -12.50 5.30 -1.45
C GLU A 189 -12.51 4.53 -2.78
N THR A 190 -13.66 4.02 -3.23
CA THR A 190 -13.78 3.40 -4.57
C THR A 190 -13.48 4.40 -5.67
N ALA A 191 -13.90 5.65 -5.53
CA ALA A 191 -13.54 6.71 -6.46
C ALA A 191 -12.03 7.01 -6.44
N ALA A 192 -11.41 7.05 -5.26
CA ALA A 192 -9.96 7.21 -5.10
C ALA A 192 -9.20 6.08 -5.81
N ALA A 193 -9.61 4.83 -5.61
CA ALA A 193 -9.03 3.64 -6.23
C ALA A 193 -9.05 3.73 -7.76
N LEU A 194 -10.21 4.04 -8.33
CA LEU A 194 -10.39 4.16 -9.78
C LEU A 194 -9.62 5.37 -10.35
N ALA A 195 -9.61 6.50 -9.64
CA ALA A 195 -8.87 7.70 -10.04
C ALA A 195 -7.35 7.46 -10.02
N ALA A 196 -6.82 6.86 -8.96
CA ALA A 196 -5.40 6.50 -8.84
C ALA A 196 -5.02 5.48 -9.93
N SER A 197 -5.80 4.43 -10.11
CA SER A 197 -5.55 3.41 -11.13
C SER A 197 -5.56 3.99 -12.55
N SER A 198 -6.42 4.99 -12.82
CA SER A 198 -6.42 5.68 -14.11
C SER A 198 -5.07 6.31 -14.46
N LEU A 199 -4.30 6.78 -13.46
CA LEU A 199 -2.96 7.33 -13.66
C LEU A 199 -1.95 6.23 -14.03
N VAL A 200 -2.07 5.05 -13.41
CA VAL A 200 -1.21 3.89 -13.69
C VAL A 200 -1.35 3.43 -15.14
N PHE A 201 -2.59 3.28 -15.62
CA PHE A 201 -2.86 2.78 -16.96
C PHE A 201 -2.81 3.85 -18.06
N ARG A 202 -2.62 5.13 -17.70
CA ARG A 202 -2.72 6.27 -18.63
C ARG A 202 -1.93 6.11 -19.92
N LYS A 203 -0.70 5.58 -19.82
CA LYS A 203 0.18 5.40 -20.99
C LYS A 203 0.01 4.04 -21.66
N CYS A 204 -0.11 2.96 -20.90
CA CYS A 204 -0.11 1.60 -21.45
C CYS A 204 -1.49 1.10 -21.86
N ASN A 205 -2.58 1.65 -21.33
CA ASN A 205 -3.94 1.37 -21.77
C ASN A 205 -4.83 2.63 -21.62
N PRO A 206 -4.73 3.59 -22.56
CA PRO A 206 -5.44 4.87 -22.47
C PRO A 206 -6.97 4.73 -22.44
N SER A 207 -7.53 3.74 -23.15
CA SER A 207 -8.98 3.49 -23.18
C SER A 207 -9.48 3.03 -21.82
N TYR A 208 -8.80 2.07 -21.19
CA TYR A 208 -9.13 1.62 -19.84
C TYR A 208 -8.93 2.73 -18.80
N SER A 209 -7.83 3.49 -18.91
CA SER A 209 -7.59 4.68 -18.06
C SER A 209 -8.76 5.68 -18.11
N LYS A 210 -9.28 6.00 -19.30
CA LYS A 210 -10.44 6.88 -19.46
C LYS A 210 -11.71 6.28 -18.86
N LEU A 211 -11.93 4.98 -19.01
CA LEU A 211 -13.07 4.27 -18.39
C LEU A 211 -13.02 4.38 -16.86
N LEU A 212 -11.87 4.07 -16.25
CA LEU A 212 -11.64 4.18 -14.82
C LEU A 212 -11.89 5.60 -14.33
N LEU A 213 -11.31 6.61 -15.00
CA LEU A 213 -11.44 8.00 -14.58
C LEU A 213 -12.89 8.51 -14.70
N LYS A 214 -13.60 8.15 -15.79
CA LYS A 214 -15.01 8.47 -15.95
C LYS A 214 -15.86 7.85 -14.84
N ARG A 215 -15.56 6.60 -14.45
CA ARG A 215 -16.26 5.94 -13.35
C ARG A 215 -15.94 6.60 -12.02
N ALA A 216 -14.67 6.91 -11.74
CA ALA A 216 -14.24 7.59 -10.52
C ALA A 216 -15.00 8.91 -10.29
N ILE A 217 -15.12 9.75 -11.32
CA ILE A 217 -15.84 11.02 -11.26
C ILE A 217 -17.31 10.80 -10.87
N ARG A 218 -17.99 9.82 -11.50
CA ARG A 218 -19.39 9.51 -11.21
C ARG A 218 -19.57 8.96 -9.79
N VAL A 219 -18.68 8.08 -9.35
CA VAL A 219 -18.75 7.45 -8.02
C VAL A 219 -18.50 8.48 -6.92
N PHE A 220 -17.54 9.39 -7.10
CA PHE A 220 -17.32 10.49 -6.15
C PHE A 220 -18.51 11.45 -6.10
N ALA A 221 -19.10 11.78 -7.26
CA ALA A 221 -20.30 12.61 -7.29
C ALA A 221 -21.48 11.96 -6.53
N PHE A 222 -21.61 10.63 -6.59
CA PHE A 222 -22.58 9.90 -5.77
C PHE A 222 -22.26 10.03 -4.27
N ALA A 223 -21.01 9.80 -3.87
CA ALA A 223 -20.58 9.89 -2.48
C ALA A 223 -20.85 11.27 -1.88
N ASP A 224 -20.45 12.33 -2.60
CA ASP A 224 -20.60 13.71 -2.14
C ASP A 224 -22.07 14.18 -2.13
N LYS A 225 -22.89 13.70 -3.07
CA LYS A 225 -24.31 14.06 -3.15
C LYS A 225 -25.16 13.38 -2.08
N TYR A 226 -24.88 12.12 -1.77
CA TYR A 226 -25.64 11.30 -0.83
C TYR A 226 -24.78 10.97 0.39
N ARG A 227 -24.50 12.00 1.21
CA ARG A 227 -23.65 11.84 2.39
C ARG A 227 -24.34 11.06 3.51
N GLY A 228 -23.60 10.18 4.14
CA GLY A 228 -24.04 9.29 5.20
C GLY A 228 -23.16 8.05 5.26
N SER A 229 -22.93 7.57 6.48
CA SER A 229 -22.08 6.41 6.70
C SER A 229 -22.74 5.12 6.24
N TYR A 230 -21.99 4.28 5.53
CA TYR A 230 -22.51 2.97 5.13
C TYR A 230 -22.79 2.07 6.33
N SER A 231 -22.08 2.30 7.44
CA SER A 231 -22.29 1.59 8.70
C SER A 231 -23.62 1.94 9.37
N ASN A 232 -24.31 3.03 8.97
CA ASN A 232 -25.64 3.34 9.49
C ASN A 232 -26.71 2.40 8.94
N GLY A 233 -26.72 2.19 7.62
CA GLY A 233 -27.71 1.33 6.97
C GLY A 233 -27.31 -0.14 6.89
N LEU A 234 -26.01 -0.44 6.86
CA LEU A 234 -25.48 -1.79 6.70
C LEU A 234 -24.80 -2.35 7.96
N ARG A 235 -24.98 -1.73 9.14
CA ARG A 235 -24.32 -2.13 10.40
C ARG A 235 -24.29 -3.64 10.63
N LYS A 236 -25.43 -4.32 10.48
CA LYS A 236 -25.57 -5.76 10.75
C LYS A 236 -24.75 -6.66 9.82
N VAL A 237 -24.26 -6.11 8.72
CA VAL A 237 -23.54 -6.81 7.66
C VAL A 237 -22.05 -6.49 7.72
N VAL A 238 -21.71 -5.22 7.97
CA VAL A 238 -20.35 -4.70 7.83
C VAL A 238 -19.62 -4.61 9.17
N CYS A 239 -20.36 -4.53 10.29
CA CYS A 239 -19.80 -4.59 11.64
C CYS A 239 -19.95 -5.98 12.25
N PRO A 240 -18.96 -6.47 13.02
CA PRO A 240 -17.78 -5.74 13.53
C PRO A 240 -16.58 -5.69 12.56
N TYR A 241 -16.70 -6.21 11.34
CA TYR A 241 -15.57 -6.39 10.41
C TYR A 241 -14.92 -5.07 9.95
N TYR A 242 -15.63 -4.29 9.14
CA TYR A 242 -15.15 -3.03 8.55
C TYR A 242 -16.06 -1.87 8.91
N CYS A 243 -16.36 -1.65 10.19
CA CYS A 243 -17.12 -0.46 10.59
C CYS A 243 -16.41 0.82 10.15
N SER A 244 -17.15 1.82 9.66
CA SER A 244 -16.60 3.18 9.55
C SER A 244 -16.47 3.74 10.96
N VAL A 245 -15.23 4.00 11.39
CA VAL A 245 -14.93 4.54 12.72
C VAL A 245 -14.47 5.99 12.62
N SER A 246 -13.69 6.35 11.60
CA SER A 246 -13.20 7.72 11.36
C SER A 246 -14.25 8.67 10.78
N GLY A 247 -15.41 8.17 10.33
CA GLY A 247 -16.38 8.95 9.56
C GLY A 247 -16.15 8.78 8.05
N TYR A 248 -16.61 9.76 7.26
CA TYR A 248 -16.43 9.78 5.79
C TYR A 248 -15.69 11.02 5.27
N GLU A 249 -15.40 11.94 6.18
CA GLU A 249 -14.79 13.23 5.90
C GLU A 249 -13.41 13.04 5.24
N ASP A 250 -12.64 12.09 5.75
CA ASP A 250 -11.32 11.77 5.27
C ASP A 250 -11.34 11.13 3.87
N GLU A 251 -12.29 10.26 3.54
CA GLU A 251 -12.42 9.72 2.17
C GLU A 251 -12.91 10.76 1.17
N LEU A 252 -13.78 11.69 1.58
CA LEU A 252 -14.17 12.80 0.70
C LEU A 252 -12.96 13.67 0.34
N LEU A 253 -12.11 14.00 1.32
CA LEU A 253 -10.88 14.75 1.08
C LEU A 253 -9.89 13.94 0.22
N TRP A 254 -9.72 12.66 0.52
CA TRP A 254 -8.84 11.73 -0.18
C TRP A 254 -9.25 11.48 -1.63
N GLY A 255 -10.54 11.19 -1.87
CA GLY A 255 -11.12 11.00 -3.19
C GLY A 255 -11.01 12.26 -4.04
N ALA A 256 -11.27 13.44 -3.45
CA ALA A 256 -11.07 14.71 -4.12
C ALA A 256 -9.59 14.95 -4.48
N ALA A 257 -8.65 14.61 -3.59
CA ALA A 257 -7.21 14.72 -3.83
C ALA A 257 -6.75 13.84 -5.01
N TRP A 258 -7.22 12.60 -5.08
CA TRP A 258 -6.93 11.71 -6.20
C TRP A 258 -7.57 12.16 -7.51
N LEU A 259 -8.82 12.63 -7.47
CA LEU A 259 -9.49 13.16 -8.65
C LEU A 259 -8.84 14.45 -9.15
N HIS A 260 -8.42 15.34 -8.26
CA HIS A 260 -7.62 16.51 -8.63
C HIS A 260 -6.34 16.08 -9.35
N ARG A 261 -5.59 15.13 -8.76
CA ARG A 261 -4.35 14.61 -9.35
C ARG A 261 -4.58 13.92 -10.70
N ALA A 262 -5.66 13.16 -10.84
CA ALA A 262 -5.96 12.39 -12.04
C ALA A 262 -6.48 13.29 -13.17
N THR A 263 -7.40 14.21 -12.88
CA THR A 263 -8.08 15.03 -13.90
C THR A 263 -7.37 16.34 -14.21
N LYS A 264 -6.64 16.91 -13.24
CA LYS A 264 -6.21 18.32 -13.23
C LYS A 264 -7.36 19.32 -13.36
N ASN A 265 -8.60 18.90 -13.13
CA ASN A 265 -9.78 19.76 -13.19
C ASN A 265 -9.80 20.69 -11.96
N PRO A 266 -9.93 22.02 -12.14
CA PRO A 266 -9.98 22.98 -11.03
C PRO A 266 -11.16 22.74 -10.06
N THR A 267 -12.24 22.07 -10.49
CA THR A 267 -13.38 21.75 -9.60
C THR A 267 -12.95 20.99 -8.35
N TYR A 268 -12.05 20.01 -8.47
CA TYR A 268 -11.58 19.24 -7.31
C TYR A 268 -10.62 20.04 -6.44
N LEU A 269 -9.79 20.91 -7.02
CA LEU A 269 -8.96 21.82 -6.24
C LEU A 269 -9.85 22.77 -5.42
N ASN A 270 -10.86 23.36 -6.05
CA ASN A 270 -11.82 24.23 -5.37
C ASN A 270 -12.59 23.48 -4.28
N TYR A 271 -12.95 22.21 -4.52
CA TYR A 271 -13.58 21.36 -3.51
C TYR A 271 -12.66 21.17 -2.29
N ILE A 272 -11.38 20.84 -2.50
CA ILE A 272 -10.38 20.66 -1.43
C ILE A 272 -10.19 21.96 -0.64
N GLN A 273 -10.11 23.11 -1.32
CA GLN A 273 -9.91 24.41 -0.67
C GLN A 273 -11.13 24.84 0.14
N ARG A 274 -12.34 24.61 -0.37
CA ARG A 274 -13.59 25.01 0.31
C ARG A 274 -13.92 24.10 1.48
N ASN A 275 -13.70 22.79 1.32
CA ASN A 275 -14.16 21.80 2.29
C ASN A 275 -13.05 21.25 3.18
N GLY A 276 -11.77 21.46 2.87
CA GLY A 276 -10.65 20.81 3.54
C GLY A 276 -10.69 20.93 5.06
N GLN A 277 -10.96 22.12 5.59
CA GLN A 277 -11.07 22.32 7.04
C GLN A 277 -12.25 21.54 7.65
N THR A 278 -13.43 21.60 7.03
CA THR A 278 -14.63 20.86 7.47
C THR A 278 -14.47 19.34 7.34
N LEU A 279 -13.65 18.89 6.39
CA LEU A 279 -13.33 17.49 6.17
C LEU A 279 -12.11 17.02 6.98
N GLY A 280 -11.72 17.74 8.02
CA GLY A 280 -10.67 17.32 8.95
C GLY A 280 -9.23 17.42 8.41
N ALA A 281 -8.96 18.21 7.37
CA ALA A 281 -7.60 18.35 6.82
C ALA A 281 -6.54 18.76 7.87
N ALA A 282 -6.95 19.46 8.93
CA ALA A 282 -6.09 19.93 10.02
C ALA A 282 -6.20 19.11 11.32
N GLU A 283 -7.05 18.08 11.36
CA GLU A 283 -7.23 17.23 12.54
C GLU A 283 -5.93 16.49 12.91
N THR A 284 -5.81 16.10 14.17
CA THR A 284 -4.63 15.38 14.62
C THR A 284 -4.86 13.89 14.47
N ASP A 285 -4.28 13.30 13.43
CA ASP A 285 -4.30 11.86 13.20
C ASP A 285 -2.88 11.30 13.20
N ASN A 286 -2.72 10.15 13.83
CA ASN A 286 -1.48 9.39 13.83
C ASN A 286 -1.63 8.02 13.16
N THR A 287 -2.77 7.77 12.50
CA THR A 287 -3.06 6.53 11.79
C THR A 287 -3.31 6.79 10.30
N PHE A 288 -3.00 5.78 9.50
CA PHE A 288 -3.36 5.71 8.10
C PHE A 288 -3.64 4.25 7.74
N GLY A 289 -4.82 3.96 7.22
CA GLY A 289 -5.25 2.60 6.95
C GLY A 289 -6.54 2.55 6.15
N TRP A 290 -7.17 1.37 6.10
CA TRP A 290 -8.40 1.18 5.34
C TRP A 290 -9.58 2.02 5.86
N ASP A 291 -9.55 2.53 7.09
CA ASP A 291 -10.58 3.38 7.71
C ASP A 291 -10.19 4.87 7.64
N ASN A 292 -9.06 5.31 8.20
CA ASN A 292 -8.66 6.73 8.18
C ASN A 292 -7.64 7.08 7.07
N LYS A 293 -7.96 8.06 6.21
CA LYS A 293 -7.17 8.53 5.06
C LYS A 293 -6.59 9.93 5.23
N HIS A 294 -6.88 10.65 6.32
CA HIS A 294 -6.49 12.05 6.48
C HIS A 294 -4.99 12.27 6.26
N VAL A 295 -4.15 11.45 6.91
CA VAL A 295 -2.70 11.55 6.77
C VAL A 295 -2.24 11.28 5.33
N GLY A 296 -2.83 10.27 4.68
CA GLY A 296 -2.56 9.98 3.28
C GLY A 296 -2.92 11.15 2.38
N ALA A 297 -4.08 11.77 2.59
CA ALA A 297 -4.54 12.95 1.85
C ALA A 297 -3.61 14.15 2.07
N ARG A 298 -3.18 14.41 3.31
CA ARG A 298 -2.21 15.48 3.65
C ARG A 298 -0.90 15.30 2.89
N ILE A 299 -0.31 14.10 2.93
CA ILE A 299 0.94 13.81 2.21
C ILE A 299 0.74 13.91 0.69
N LEU A 300 -0.36 13.38 0.16
CA LEU A 300 -0.68 13.46 -1.27
C LEU A 300 -0.81 14.92 -1.74
N LEU A 301 -1.54 15.75 -1.00
CA LEU A 301 -1.77 17.16 -1.32
C LEU A 301 -0.53 18.03 -1.10
N SER A 302 0.29 17.71 -0.09
CA SER A 302 1.59 18.38 0.13
C SER A 302 2.49 18.29 -1.10
N LYS A 303 2.37 17.23 -1.92
CA LYS A 303 3.09 17.10 -3.19
C LYS A 303 2.79 18.25 -4.14
N ALA A 304 1.53 18.66 -4.23
CA ALA A 304 1.12 19.74 -5.12
C ALA A 304 1.79 21.07 -4.72
N PHE A 305 1.95 21.32 -3.42
CA PHE A 305 2.74 22.44 -2.93
C PHE A 305 4.25 22.24 -3.18
N LEU A 306 4.82 21.15 -2.66
CA LEU A 306 6.26 20.90 -2.63
C LEU A 306 6.90 20.73 -4.01
N VAL A 307 6.21 20.04 -4.92
CA VAL A 307 6.76 19.65 -6.23
C VAL A 307 6.12 20.42 -7.36
N GLN A 308 4.80 20.66 -7.29
CA GLN A 308 4.06 21.35 -8.36
C GLN A 308 3.92 22.86 -8.10
N ARG A 309 4.46 23.36 -6.98
CA ARG A 309 4.51 24.78 -6.59
C ARG A 309 3.13 25.45 -6.49
N LEU A 310 2.08 24.66 -6.21
CA LEU A 310 0.73 25.16 -6.00
C LEU A 310 0.61 25.76 -4.59
N GLN A 311 0.84 27.07 -4.47
CA GLN A 311 0.91 27.80 -3.20
C GLN A 311 -0.37 27.67 -2.36
N THR A 312 -1.52 27.52 -3.01
CA THR A 312 -2.81 27.45 -2.32
C THR A 312 -3.00 26.17 -1.49
N LEU A 313 -2.10 25.19 -1.59
CA LEU A 313 -2.11 23.98 -0.78
C LEU A 313 -0.94 23.91 0.23
N HIS A 314 -0.31 25.05 0.55
CA HIS A 314 0.81 25.09 1.49
C HIS A 314 0.50 24.53 2.88
N ASP A 315 -0.73 24.73 3.39
CA ASP A 315 -1.16 24.20 4.69
C ASP A 315 -1.05 22.67 4.80
N TYR A 316 -1.26 21.96 3.68
CA TYR A 316 -1.13 20.50 3.66
C TYR A 316 0.31 20.02 3.91
N LYS A 317 1.32 20.85 3.64
CA LYS A 317 2.68 20.56 4.10
C LYS A 317 2.77 20.64 5.62
N SER A 318 2.21 21.67 6.23
CA SER A 318 2.19 21.81 7.70
C SER A 318 1.45 20.65 8.35
N HIS A 319 0.31 20.23 7.79
CA HIS A 319 -0.43 19.07 8.29
C HIS A 319 0.36 17.76 8.12
N ALA A 320 1.06 17.57 7.00
CA ALA A 320 1.95 16.42 6.81
C ALA A 320 3.14 16.44 7.78
N ASP A 321 3.74 17.61 8.02
CA ASP A 321 4.82 17.80 8.99
C ASP A 321 4.35 17.42 10.40
N ASN A 322 3.15 17.81 10.82
CA ASN A 322 2.59 17.47 12.13
C ASN A 322 2.48 15.95 12.35
N TYR A 323 2.04 15.21 11.34
CA TYR A 323 2.03 13.74 11.38
C TYR A 323 3.45 13.16 11.53
N ILE A 324 4.42 13.67 10.76
CA ILE A 324 5.82 13.24 10.93
C ILE A 324 6.30 13.53 12.35
N CYS A 325 5.96 14.69 12.89
CA CYS A 325 6.35 15.07 14.24
C CYS A 325 5.68 14.23 15.32
N SER A 326 4.50 13.66 15.10
CA SER A 326 3.85 12.75 16.06
C SER A 326 4.38 11.31 15.98
N LEU A 327 4.96 10.92 14.85
CA LEU A 327 5.40 9.54 14.60
C LEU A 327 6.85 9.25 15.00
N ILE A 328 7.74 10.23 14.84
CA ILE A 328 9.20 9.99 14.92
C ILE A 328 9.68 10.08 16.38
N PRO A 329 10.27 9.02 16.95
CA PRO A 329 10.79 9.05 18.31
C PRO A 329 11.79 10.18 18.55
N GLY A 330 11.68 10.82 19.72
CA GLY A 330 12.55 11.92 20.14
C GLY A 330 12.14 13.30 19.63
N THR A 331 10.97 13.46 19.03
CA THR A 331 10.34 14.77 18.81
C THR A 331 9.48 15.16 20.03
N PRO A 332 9.31 16.46 20.32
CA PRO A 332 8.46 16.90 21.44
C PRO A 332 6.98 16.50 21.30
N ALA A 333 6.52 16.28 20.07
CA ALA A 333 5.14 15.90 19.77
C ALA A 333 4.94 14.39 19.57
N SER A 334 5.98 13.57 19.81
CA SER A 334 5.92 12.12 19.57
C SER A 334 4.83 11.47 20.41
N GLN A 335 3.90 10.78 19.75
CA GLN A 335 2.81 10.00 20.34
C GLN A 335 2.84 8.53 19.92
N ALA A 336 3.70 8.17 18.96
CA ALA A 336 3.81 6.80 18.48
C ALA A 336 4.43 5.87 19.53
N HIS A 337 3.79 4.72 19.71
CA HIS A 337 4.30 3.63 20.52
C HIS A 337 5.16 2.68 19.67
N TYR A 338 6.24 2.17 20.25
CA TYR A 338 7.11 1.18 19.63
C TYR A 338 7.34 0.04 20.61
N THR A 339 7.31 -1.20 20.12
CA THR A 339 7.65 -2.39 20.91
C THR A 339 9.10 -2.33 21.39
N PRO A 340 9.51 -3.13 22.40
CA PRO A 340 10.91 -3.25 22.81
C PRO A 340 11.88 -3.55 21.64
N GLY A 341 11.46 -4.34 20.65
CA GLY A 341 12.19 -4.66 19.44
C GLY A 341 12.19 -3.55 18.38
N GLY A 342 11.44 -2.47 18.58
CA GLY A 342 11.43 -1.27 17.74
C GLY A 342 10.42 -1.28 16.59
N LEU A 343 9.38 -2.12 16.65
CA LEU A 343 8.24 -2.10 15.73
C LEU A 343 7.26 -1.00 16.12
N LEU A 344 6.79 -0.22 15.14
CA LEU A 344 5.67 0.70 15.34
C LEU A 344 4.44 -0.11 15.74
N PHE A 345 3.88 0.18 16.91
CA PHE A 345 2.75 -0.56 17.45
C PHE A 345 1.57 0.36 17.70
N LYS A 346 0.44 0.08 17.07
CA LYS A 346 -0.75 0.93 17.09
C LYS A 346 -1.97 0.24 17.72
N MET A 347 -2.17 -1.03 17.45
CA MET A 347 -3.26 -1.85 17.99
C MET A 347 -2.90 -3.32 17.88
N ASP A 348 -3.55 -4.18 18.67
CA ASP A 348 -3.23 -5.61 18.77
C ASP A 348 -3.59 -6.37 17.48
N ASP A 349 -4.78 -6.12 16.93
CA ASP A 349 -5.23 -6.76 15.70
C ASP A 349 -4.62 -6.09 14.45
N SER A 350 -3.97 -6.90 13.60
CA SER A 350 -3.53 -6.50 12.27
C SER A 350 -2.57 -5.29 12.27
N ASN A 351 -1.73 -5.15 13.30
CA ASN A 351 -0.81 -4.01 13.49
C ASN A 351 0.06 -3.72 12.25
N MET A 352 0.46 -4.75 11.49
CA MET A 352 1.27 -4.62 10.28
C MET A 352 0.65 -3.73 9.20
N GLN A 353 -0.67 -3.48 9.21
CA GLN A 353 -1.27 -2.44 8.39
C GLN A 353 -0.58 -1.09 8.62
N TYR A 354 -0.45 -0.68 9.87
CA TYR A 354 0.10 0.63 10.22
C TYR A 354 1.60 0.69 9.96
N VAL A 355 2.31 -0.42 10.17
CA VAL A 355 3.74 -0.53 9.89
C VAL A 355 4.01 -0.32 8.40
N THR A 356 3.28 -1.02 7.54
CA THR A 356 3.47 -0.98 6.08
C THR A 356 2.97 0.33 5.47
N SER A 357 1.79 0.82 5.88
CA SER A 357 1.21 2.07 5.41
C SER A 357 2.06 3.29 5.82
N THR A 358 2.54 3.32 7.07
CA THR A 358 3.42 4.37 7.58
C THR A 358 4.77 4.35 6.87
N SER A 359 5.36 3.17 6.69
CA SER A 359 6.64 3.04 5.97
C SER A 359 6.54 3.59 4.55
N PHE A 360 5.43 3.32 3.87
CA PHE A 360 5.15 3.87 2.55
C PHE A 360 5.01 5.40 2.55
N LEU A 361 4.25 5.95 3.50
CA LEU A 361 4.08 7.40 3.63
C LEU A 361 5.41 8.10 3.92
N LEU A 362 6.25 7.52 4.78
CA LEU A 362 7.58 8.04 5.12
C LEU A 362 8.49 8.15 3.89
N VAL A 363 8.60 7.08 3.08
CA VAL A 363 9.46 7.11 1.87
C VAL A 363 8.88 8.03 0.80
N THR A 364 7.55 8.11 0.69
CA THR A 364 6.84 8.99 -0.24
C THR A 364 7.05 10.46 0.13
N TYR A 365 6.87 10.82 1.39
CA TYR A 365 7.06 12.19 1.84
C TYR A 365 8.53 12.60 1.79
N ALA A 366 9.45 11.69 2.13
CA ALA A 366 10.88 11.91 1.96
C ALA A 366 11.24 12.23 0.50
N LYS A 367 10.62 11.55 -0.48
CA LYS A 367 10.80 11.84 -1.91
C LYS A 367 10.34 13.26 -2.27
N TYR A 368 9.19 13.71 -1.76
CA TYR A 368 8.68 15.06 -2.03
C TYR A 368 9.56 16.14 -1.41
N LEU A 369 9.93 15.97 -0.13
CA LEU A 369 10.85 16.86 0.57
C LEU A 369 12.21 16.95 -0.10
N THR A 370 12.75 15.81 -0.58
CA THR A 370 14.01 15.79 -1.34
C THR A 370 13.89 16.63 -2.61
N SER A 371 12.79 16.47 -3.36
CA SER A 371 12.57 17.21 -4.60
C SER A 371 12.44 18.72 -4.36
N ALA A 372 11.86 19.10 -3.22
CA ALA A 372 11.68 20.49 -2.80
C ALA A 372 12.89 21.08 -2.06
N HIS A 373 13.94 20.30 -1.77
CA HIS A 373 15.05 20.68 -0.89
C HIS A 373 14.61 21.17 0.49
N MET A 374 13.58 20.52 1.05
CA MET A 374 12.98 20.89 2.34
C MET A 374 13.19 19.80 3.40
N VAL A 375 12.94 20.19 4.66
CA VAL A 375 12.96 19.32 5.85
C VAL A 375 11.69 19.56 6.68
N VAL A 376 11.43 18.66 7.63
CA VAL A 376 10.37 18.83 8.64
C VAL A 376 10.98 19.44 9.91
N LYS A 377 10.27 20.37 10.54
CA LYS A 377 10.68 21.01 11.80
C LYS A 377 9.68 20.64 12.90
N CYS A 378 10.14 19.89 13.90
CA CYS A 378 9.33 19.39 15.02
C CYS A 378 9.80 20.03 16.33
N GLY A 379 9.32 21.24 16.64
CA GLY A 379 9.59 21.91 17.92
C GLY A 379 11.08 22.02 18.28
N GLY A 380 11.94 22.34 17.30
CA GLY A 380 13.40 22.42 17.46
C GLY A 380 14.18 21.20 16.95
N VAL A 381 13.51 20.08 16.69
CA VAL A 381 14.13 18.89 16.08
C VAL A 381 13.94 18.93 14.55
N ILE A 382 15.03 18.80 13.80
CA ILE A 382 14.98 18.69 12.33
C ILE A 382 14.88 17.23 11.91
N ILE A 383 13.85 16.89 11.14
CA ILE A 383 13.70 15.58 10.52
C ILE A 383 14.00 15.70 9.03
N THR A 384 15.11 15.08 8.61
CA THR A 384 15.57 15.09 7.21
C THR A 384 14.90 13.98 6.40
N PRO A 385 14.83 14.11 5.06
CA PRO A 385 14.40 13.01 4.19
C PRO A 385 15.17 11.71 4.42
N LYS A 386 16.47 11.81 4.75
CA LYS A 386 17.31 10.65 5.11
C LYS A 386 16.80 9.96 6.37
N ARG A 387 16.44 10.72 7.42
CA ARG A 387 15.90 10.17 8.67
C ARG A 387 14.57 9.46 8.44
N LEU A 388 13.68 10.01 7.62
CA LEU A 388 12.41 9.37 7.25
C LEU A 388 12.64 8.02 6.54
N ARG A 389 13.54 8.00 5.55
CA ARG A 389 13.91 6.76 4.83
C ARG A 389 14.52 5.72 5.76
N SER A 390 15.35 6.14 6.73
CA SER A 390 15.93 5.24 7.73
C SER A 390 14.87 4.64 8.65
N VAL A 391 13.87 5.41 9.06
CA VAL A 391 12.78 4.92 9.93
C VAL A 391 11.93 3.90 9.16
N ALA A 392 11.52 4.23 7.93
CA ALA A 392 10.81 3.28 7.07
C ALA A 392 11.60 2.00 6.82
N LYS A 393 12.92 2.10 6.57
CA LYS A 393 13.79 0.93 6.41
C LYS A 393 13.78 0.06 7.67
N LYS A 394 13.93 0.64 8.86
CA LYS A 394 13.91 -0.13 10.12
C LYS A 394 12.61 -0.92 10.30
N GLN A 395 11.48 -0.33 9.95
CA GLN A 395 10.18 -1.00 10.04
C GLN A 395 10.08 -2.17 9.05
N VAL A 396 10.53 -1.98 7.80
CA VAL A 396 10.57 -3.06 6.80
C VAL A 396 11.59 -4.14 7.18
N ASP A 397 12.75 -3.77 7.71
CA ASP A 397 13.75 -4.73 8.19
C ASP A 397 13.20 -5.58 9.34
N TYR A 398 12.50 -4.96 10.30
CA TYR A 398 11.83 -5.67 11.38
C TYR A 398 10.84 -6.68 10.81
N LEU A 399 9.97 -6.27 9.87
CA LEU A 399 9.03 -7.16 9.17
C LEU A 399 9.75 -8.33 8.47
N LEU A 400 10.93 -8.08 7.89
CA LEU A 400 11.70 -9.07 7.15
C LEU A 400 12.62 -9.95 8.02
N GLY A 401 12.73 -9.68 9.34
CA GLY A 401 13.41 -10.57 10.29
C GLY A 401 14.39 -9.89 11.25
N ASP A 402 14.62 -8.58 11.15
CA ASP A 402 15.45 -7.82 12.10
C ASP A 402 14.66 -7.48 13.38
N ASN A 403 14.12 -8.52 14.02
CA ASN A 403 13.32 -8.46 15.24
C ASN A 403 13.87 -9.43 16.31
N PRO A 404 13.34 -9.41 17.54
CA PRO A 404 13.79 -10.30 18.62
C PRO A 404 13.67 -11.80 18.27
N LEU A 405 12.64 -12.19 17.51
CA LEU A 405 12.40 -13.58 17.12
C LEU A 405 13.27 -14.06 15.95
N LYS A 406 14.00 -13.17 15.26
CA LYS A 406 14.79 -13.49 14.04
C LYS A 406 13.95 -14.24 13.01
N MET A 407 12.73 -13.77 12.81
CA MET A 407 11.70 -14.40 11.99
C MET A 407 11.06 -13.35 11.09
N SER A 408 10.96 -13.60 9.79
CA SER A 408 10.16 -12.73 8.94
C SER A 408 8.69 -12.88 9.29
N TYR A 409 7.92 -11.80 9.18
CA TYR A 409 6.46 -11.82 9.19
C TYR A 409 5.85 -11.88 7.77
N MET A 410 6.69 -12.07 6.75
CA MET A 410 6.28 -12.35 5.37
C MET A 410 6.44 -13.84 5.07
N VAL A 411 5.34 -14.52 4.75
CA VAL A 411 5.33 -15.94 4.44
C VAL A 411 6.22 -16.24 3.23
N GLY A 412 7.12 -17.23 3.38
CA GLY A 412 8.05 -17.63 2.33
C GLY A 412 9.26 -16.70 2.13
N TYR A 413 9.49 -15.72 3.00
CA TYR A 413 10.68 -14.88 2.97
C TYR A 413 11.66 -15.23 4.11
N GLY A 414 12.96 -15.30 3.78
CA GLY A 414 13.99 -15.67 4.76
C GLY A 414 13.95 -17.15 5.17
N ALA A 415 14.80 -17.51 6.13
CA ALA A 415 14.91 -18.89 6.62
C ALA A 415 13.83 -19.27 7.65
N ARG A 416 13.21 -18.29 8.30
CA ARG A 416 12.14 -18.46 9.29
C ARG A 416 11.02 -17.46 9.00
N TYR A 417 9.80 -17.96 8.85
CA TYR A 417 8.59 -17.21 8.53
C TYR A 417 7.35 -17.98 9.06
N PRO A 418 6.16 -17.35 9.16
CA PRO A 418 4.97 -17.98 9.75
C PRO A 418 4.51 -19.16 8.90
N GLN A 419 4.24 -20.29 9.54
CA GLN A 419 3.87 -21.53 8.87
C GLN A 419 2.39 -21.87 9.05
N ARG A 420 1.70 -21.24 10.01
CA ARG A 420 0.32 -21.56 10.40
C ARG A 420 -0.57 -20.32 10.37
N ILE A 421 -0.57 -19.62 9.24
CA ILE A 421 -1.34 -18.38 9.06
C ILE A 421 -2.85 -18.62 9.00
N HIS A 422 -3.65 -17.73 9.60
CA HIS A 422 -5.12 -17.74 9.57
C HIS A 422 -5.64 -17.48 8.16
N HIS A 423 -5.65 -18.51 7.31
CA HIS A 423 -6.08 -18.37 5.92
C HIS A 423 -6.64 -19.69 5.37
N ARG A 424 -7.92 -19.71 4.98
CA ARG A 424 -8.65 -20.92 4.55
C ARG A 424 -7.97 -21.64 3.37
N GLY A 425 -7.65 -20.90 2.31
CA GLY A 425 -6.97 -21.46 1.13
C GLY A 425 -5.54 -21.95 1.41
N SER A 426 -4.90 -21.47 2.48
CA SER A 426 -3.54 -21.86 2.85
C SER A 426 -3.55 -23.12 3.73
N SER A 427 -4.46 -23.15 4.71
CA SER A 427 -4.58 -24.18 5.74
C SER A 427 -5.28 -25.47 5.29
N LEU A 428 -6.01 -25.45 4.18
CA LEU A 428 -6.74 -26.61 3.67
C LEU A 428 -6.08 -27.23 2.42
N PRO A 429 -6.18 -28.56 2.23
CA PRO A 429 -5.62 -29.22 1.05
C PRO A 429 -6.31 -28.75 -0.25
N THR A 430 -5.52 -28.65 -1.31
CA THR A 430 -5.99 -28.25 -2.64
C THR A 430 -7.04 -29.20 -3.22
N VAL A 431 -7.80 -28.74 -4.22
CA VAL A 431 -8.68 -29.61 -5.03
C VAL A 431 -7.91 -30.75 -5.68
N ALA A 432 -6.64 -30.56 -6.06
CA ALA A 432 -5.84 -31.59 -6.70
C ALA A 432 -5.45 -32.73 -5.74
N THR A 433 -5.15 -32.39 -4.48
CA THR A 433 -4.72 -33.36 -3.46
C THR A 433 -5.90 -33.94 -2.68
N HIS A 434 -7.01 -33.21 -2.58
CA HIS A 434 -8.26 -33.65 -1.95
C HIS A 434 -9.45 -33.25 -2.84
N PRO A 435 -9.79 -34.03 -3.88
CA PRO A 435 -10.83 -33.66 -4.86
C PRO A 435 -12.26 -33.61 -4.29
N ALA A 436 -12.52 -34.32 -3.20
CA ALA A 436 -13.80 -34.24 -2.52
C ALA A 436 -14.00 -32.83 -1.94
N LYS A 437 -15.26 -32.42 -1.85
CA LYS A 437 -15.63 -31.14 -1.23
C LYS A 437 -15.41 -31.20 0.28
N ILE A 438 -14.67 -30.24 0.82
CA ILE A 438 -14.51 -29.99 2.25
C ILE A 438 -15.76 -29.27 2.73
N GLN A 439 -16.53 -29.92 3.61
CA GLN A 439 -17.77 -29.36 4.16
C GLN A 439 -17.48 -28.28 5.22
N CYS A 440 -18.38 -27.31 5.34
CA CYS A 440 -18.32 -26.12 6.21
C CYS A 440 -17.68 -26.35 7.59
N ARG A 441 -18.13 -27.40 8.31
CA ARG A 441 -17.65 -27.67 9.66
C ARG A 441 -16.39 -28.55 9.70
N SER A 442 -16.14 -29.35 8.66
CA SER A 442 -15.03 -30.31 8.62
C SER A 442 -13.67 -29.63 8.58
N GLY A 443 -13.55 -28.47 7.92
CA GLY A 443 -12.26 -27.78 7.83
C GLY A 443 -11.78 -27.18 9.15
N PHE A 444 -12.65 -26.94 10.14
CA PHE A 444 -12.21 -26.45 11.46
C PHE A 444 -11.29 -27.44 12.19
N SER A 445 -11.24 -28.70 11.77
CA SER A 445 -10.30 -29.69 12.31
C SER A 445 -8.83 -29.25 12.21
N VAL A 446 -8.48 -28.35 11.28
CA VAL A 446 -7.11 -27.84 11.13
C VAL A 446 -6.75 -26.76 12.14
N MET A 447 -7.72 -26.17 12.86
CA MET A 447 -7.47 -25.08 13.83
C MET A 447 -6.55 -25.45 14.98
N SER A 448 -6.61 -26.70 15.44
CA SER A 448 -5.75 -27.22 16.51
C SER A 448 -4.47 -27.88 15.97
N SER A 449 -4.29 -27.92 14.66
CA SER A 449 -3.12 -28.54 14.03
C SER A 449 -1.85 -27.76 14.35
N GLN A 450 -0.79 -28.50 14.67
CA GLN A 450 0.57 -27.97 14.81
C GLN A 450 1.37 -28.11 13.50
N ALA A 451 0.79 -28.76 12.48
CA ALA A 451 1.44 -28.90 11.19
C ALA A 451 1.41 -27.56 10.41
N PRO A 452 2.44 -27.28 9.60
CA PRO A 452 2.41 -26.17 8.65
C PRO A 452 1.19 -26.23 7.73
N ASN A 453 0.71 -25.06 7.30
CA ASN A 453 -0.30 -24.95 6.27
C ASN A 453 0.16 -25.69 5.00
N PRO A 454 -0.69 -26.55 4.39
CA PRO A 454 -0.31 -27.35 3.22
C PRO A 454 0.01 -26.51 1.98
N ASN A 455 -0.53 -25.31 1.87
CA ASN A 455 -0.25 -24.39 0.77
C ASN A 455 0.45 -23.13 1.29
N VAL A 456 1.71 -22.93 0.89
CA VAL A 456 2.47 -21.73 1.26
C VAL A 456 1.93 -20.53 0.48
N LEU A 457 1.28 -19.60 1.19
CA LEU A 457 0.79 -18.33 0.62
C LEU A 457 1.94 -17.32 0.54
N VAL A 458 2.83 -17.55 -0.43
CA VAL A 458 4.06 -16.76 -0.60
C VAL A 458 3.76 -15.27 -0.68
N GLY A 459 4.44 -14.49 0.17
CA GLY A 459 4.37 -13.05 0.22
C GLY A 459 3.30 -12.47 1.14
N ALA A 460 2.41 -13.29 1.71
CA ALA A 460 1.46 -12.81 2.71
C ALA A 460 2.19 -12.20 3.91
N VAL A 461 1.80 -10.99 4.31
CA VAL A 461 2.24 -10.37 5.55
C VAL A 461 1.13 -10.54 6.58
N VAL A 462 1.43 -11.21 7.68
CA VAL A 462 0.50 -11.46 8.79
C VAL A 462 0.29 -10.20 9.63
N GLY A 463 -0.70 -10.20 10.53
CA GLY A 463 -0.99 -9.11 11.47
C GLY A 463 0.22 -8.66 12.31
N GLY A 464 1.11 -9.59 12.65
CA GLY A 464 2.40 -9.32 13.30
C GLY A 464 2.41 -9.67 14.78
N PRO A 465 3.50 -9.35 15.51
CA PRO A 465 3.60 -9.64 16.94
C PRO A 465 2.76 -8.67 17.78
N ASP A 466 2.52 -9.08 19.02
CA ASP A 466 1.95 -8.21 20.07
C ASP A 466 2.91 -7.06 20.48
N GLU A 467 2.45 -6.21 21.41
CA GLU A 467 3.20 -5.04 21.87
C GLU A 467 4.56 -5.36 22.53
N HIS A 468 4.78 -6.64 22.89
CA HIS A 468 5.97 -7.17 23.54
C HIS A 468 6.86 -8.00 22.58
N ASP A 469 6.65 -7.87 21.27
CA ASP A 469 7.37 -8.62 20.22
C ASP A 469 7.13 -10.15 20.26
N ARG A 470 6.05 -10.62 20.88
CA ARG A 470 5.69 -12.04 20.91
C ARG A 470 4.80 -12.36 19.72
N PHE A 471 5.05 -13.49 19.06
CA PHE A 471 4.24 -14.00 17.95
C PHE A 471 4.16 -15.53 18.04
N PRO A 472 2.97 -16.11 18.23
CA PRO A 472 2.85 -17.53 18.54
C PRO A 472 2.79 -18.44 17.29
N ASP A 473 2.59 -17.88 16.09
CA ASP A 473 2.39 -18.62 14.82
C ASP A 473 1.28 -19.67 14.94
N GLU A 474 0.06 -19.21 15.27
CA GLU A 474 -1.09 -20.08 15.50
C GLU A 474 -2.26 -19.76 14.58
N LEU A 475 -2.80 -20.80 13.95
CA LEU A 475 -3.90 -20.66 12.99
C LEU A 475 -5.15 -20.02 13.61
N SER A 476 -5.44 -20.29 14.88
CA SER A 476 -6.58 -19.74 15.60
C SER A 476 -6.41 -18.29 16.03
N ASP A 477 -5.18 -17.76 16.03
CA ASP A 477 -4.86 -16.38 16.40
C ASP A 477 -4.96 -15.49 15.15
N TYR A 478 -6.19 -15.08 14.83
CA TYR A 478 -6.44 -14.23 13.67
C TYR A 478 -5.82 -12.83 13.82
N GLU A 479 -5.78 -12.28 15.04
CA GLU A 479 -5.24 -10.92 15.30
C GLU A 479 -3.79 -10.78 14.84
N GLN A 480 -2.97 -11.81 15.12
CA GLN A 480 -1.55 -11.81 14.78
C GLN A 480 -1.25 -12.55 13.48
N SER A 481 -1.96 -13.65 13.17
CA SER A 481 -1.60 -14.59 12.11
C SER A 481 -2.40 -14.43 10.81
N GLU A 482 -3.43 -13.58 10.78
CA GLU A 482 -4.21 -13.33 9.56
C GLU A 482 -3.51 -12.30 8.65
N PRO A 483 -3.29 -12.61 7.36
CA PRO A 483 -2.90 -11.61 6.38
C PRO A 483 -4.12 -10.92 5.78
N ALA A 484 -3.97 -9.67 5.36
CA ALA A 484 -5.02 -8.93 4.65
C ALA A 484 -4.46 -8.15 3.45
N THR A 485 -5.29 -7.93 2.42
CA THR A 485 -4.84 -7.29 1.17
C THR A 485 -4.24 -5.89 1.37
N TYR A 486 -4.80 -5.13 2.31
CA TYR A 486 -4.37 -3.76 2.59
C TYR A 486 -3.06 -3.68 3.39
N ILE A 487 -2.61 -4.76 4.03
CA ILE A 487 -1.28 -4.82 4.67
C ILE A 487 -0.19 -4.88 3.58
N ASN A 488 -0.40 -5.72 2.57
CA ASN A 488 0.57 -5.92 1.49
C ASN A 488 0.66 -4.74 0.51
N ALA A 489 -0.48 -4.07 0.22
CA ALA A 489 -0.56 -3.04 -0.83
C ALA A 489 0.43 -1.86 -0.69
N PRO A 490 0.57 -1.20 0.47
CA PRO A 490 1.56 -0.13 0.66
C PRO A 490 3.01 -0.64 0.69
N LEU A 491 3.22 -1.88 1.12
CA LEU A 491 4.56 -2.47 1.21
C LEU A 491 5.23 -2.59 -0.17
N VAL A 492 4.46 -2.86 -1.23
CA VAL A 492 4.95 -2.95 -2.63
C VAL A 492 5.75 -1.72 -3.03
N GLY A 493 5.23 -0.51 -2.77
CA GLY A 493 5.92 0.75 -3.09
C GLY A 493 7.20 0.95 -2.28
N THR A 494 7.14 0.62 -0.98
CA THR A 494 8.29 0.73 -0.06
C THR A 494 9.41 -0.22 -0.45
N LEU A 495 9.10 -1.48 -0.74
CA LEU A 495 10.07 -2.48 -1.18
C LEU A 495 10.70 -2.12 -2.53
N SER A 496 9.91 -1.58 -3.47
CA SER A 496 10.45 -1.08 -4.74
C SER A 496 11.47 0.05 -4.51
N TYR A 497 11.15 1.00 -3.62
CA TYR A 497 12.06 2.05 -3.24
C TYR A 497 13.35 1.52 -2.58
N LEU A 498 13.23 0.60 -1.62
CA LEU A 498 14.37 0.04 -0.89
C LEU A 498 15.25 -0.81 -1.81
N ALA A 499 14.67 -1.73 -2.58
CA ALA A 499 15.39 -2.58 -3.53
C ALA A 499 16.22 -1.73 -4.50
N HIS A 500 15.64 -0.69 -5.09
CA HIS A 500 16.38 0.24 -5.94
C HIS A 500 17.48 1.00 -5.19
N SER A 501 17.18 1.53 -3.99
CA SER A 501 18.13 2.32 -3.19
C SER A 501 19.36 1.55 -2.72
N PHE A 502 19.27 0.21 -2.70
CA PHE A 502 20.36 -0.69 -2.34
C PHE A 502 20.89 -1.49 -3.55
N GLY A 503 20.61 -1.05 -4.79
CA GLY A 503 21.18 -1.63 -6.01
C GLY A 503 20.66 -3.03 -6.36
N GLN A 504 19.49 -3.42 -5.86
CA GLN A 504 18.86 -4.70 -6.14
C GLN A 504 17.89 -4.65 -7.34
N LEU A 505 17.66 -3.48 -7.95
CA LEU A 505 16.79 -3.29 -9.13
C LEU A 505 17.41 -2.36 -10.18
#